data_AF-X0TX99-F1
#
_entry.id   AF-X0TX99-F1
#
_cell.length_a   1.000
_cell.length_b   1.000
_cell.length_c   1.000
_cell.angle_alpha   90.00
_cell.angle_beta   90.00
_cell.angle_gamma   90.00
#
_symmetry.space_group_name_H-M   'P 1'
#
loop_
_entity.id
_entity.type
_entity.pdbx_description
1 polymer ?
#
loop_
_entity_poly.entity_id
_entity_poly.type
_entity_poly.pdbx_seq_one_letter_code
_entity_poly.pdbx_strand_id
1 'polypeptide(L)'
;GSINNYLKSQGGYIMYVDSTCEGRAPHLLTCIDGISGFVLYSQKLISENQNDLEAAFAKVKQLFGDPLCCVHDMGRGINNALNVIFPGVARVICHFHLLRDIGKDLRLSSN
;
A
#
# COMPACT_ATOMS: atom_id res chain seq x y z
N GLY A 1 -14.85 -1.50 -21.78
CA GLY A 1 -14.93 -1.15 -20.35
C GLY A 1 -13.54 -1.24 -19.77
N SER A 2 -13.00 -0.14 -19.29
CA SER A 2 -11.68 -0.09 -18.63
C SER A 2 -11.87 -0.18 -17.11
N ILE A 3 -10.88 -0.73 -16.39
CA ILE A 3 -10.82 -0.72 -14.92
C ILE A 3 -11.13 0.69 -14.39
N ASN A 4 -10.63 1.74 -15.04
CA ASN A 4 -10.92 3.13 -14.68
C ASN A 4 -12.42 3.50 -14.70
N ASN A 5 -13.21 2.94 -15.62
CA ASN A 5 -14.64 3.19 -15.65
C ASN A 5 -15.35 2.49 -14.49
N TYR A 6 -14.87 1.31 -14.11
CA TYR A 6 -15.37 0.58 -12.95
C TYR A 6 -15.05 1.35 -11.66
N LEU A 7 -13.80 1.75 -11.43
CA LEU A 7 -13.43 2.51 -10.23
C LEU A 7 -14.24 3.81 -10.13
N LYS A 8 -14.40 4.53 -11.24
CA LYS A 8 -15.25 5.74 -11.28
C LYS A 8 -16.72 5.46 -10.97
N SER A 9 -17.29 4.34 -11.43
CA SER A 9 -18.68 3.99 -11.13
C SER A 9 -18.89 3.61 -9.65
N GLN A 10 -17.83 3.20 -8.96
CA GLN A 10 -17.83 3.00 -7.50
C GLN A 10 -17.57 4.30 -6.71
N GLY A 11 -17.41 5.45 -7.38
CA GLY A 11 -17.08 6.72 -6.74
C GLY A 11 -15.60 6.91 -6.41
N GLY A 12 -14.73 6.00 -6.87
CA GLY A 12 -13.30 5.98 -6.57
C GLY A 12 -12.83 4.59 -6.16
N TYR A 13 -11.67 4.54 -5.54
CA TYR A 13 -11.07 3.29 -5.08
C TYR A 13 -10.32 3.47 -3.76
N ILE A 14 -10.21 2.38 -3.00
CA ILE A 14 -9.44 2.33 -1.75
C ILE A 14 -8.15 1.58 -2.05
N MET A 15 -7.00 2.23 -1.89
CA MET A 15 -5.73 1.60 -2.22
C MET A 15 -5.18 0.85 -1.01
N TYR A 16 -5.27 -0.47 -1.02
CA TYR A 16 -4.46 -1.31 -0.13
C TYR A 16 -3.04 -1.40 -0.68
N VAL A 17 -2.06 -1.14 0.16
CA VAL A 17 -0.64 -1.32 -0.13
C VAL A 17 -0.11 -2.44 0.74
N ASP A 18 0.42 -3.48 0.10
CA ASP A 18 1.05 -4.60 0.78
C ASP A 18 2.46 -4.83 0.21
N SER A 19 3.39 -5.22 1.08
CA SER A 19 4.77 -5.53 0.72
C SER A 19 5.13 -6.85 1.39
N THR A 20 5.52 -7.84 0.59
CA THR A 20 5.97 -9.14 1.09
C THR A 20 7.37 -9.45 0.60
N CYS A 21 8.18 -10.14 1.43
CA CYS A 21 9.52 -10.57 1.06
C CYS A 21 9.80 -11.98 1.55
N GLU A 22 10.59 -12.74 0.78
CA GLU A 22 11.18 -14.00 1.24
C GLU A 22 12.58 -13.69 1.81
N GLY A 23 12.67 -13.50 3.12
CA GLY A 23 13.92 -13.17 3.80
C GLY A 23 14.11 -11.66 3.99
N ARG A 24 15.06 -11.05 3.27
CA ARG A 24 15.39 -9.61 3.42
C ARG A 24 15.13 -8.77 2.17
N ALA A 25 15.13 -9.38 0.99
CA ALA A 25 14.93 -8.75 -0.31
C ALA A 25 14.83 -9.84 -1.38
N PRO A 26 14.23 -9.56 -2.56
CA PRO A 26 13.48 -8.35 -2.90
C PRO A 26 12.07 -8.35 -2.29
N HIS A 27 11.52 -7.16 -2.11
CA HIS A 27 10.14 -6.96 -1.69
C HIS A 27 9.21 -6.95 -2.91
N LEU A 28 8.08 -7.65 -2.85
CA LEU A 28 7.02 -7.53 -3.83
C LEU A 28 5.98 -6.54 -3.30
N LEU A 29 6.05 -5.30 -3.78
CA LEU A 29 5.04 -4.28 -3.50
C LEU A 29 3.82 -4.54 -4.38
N THR A 30 2.64 -4.52 -3.79
CA THR A 30 1.36 -4.69 -4.48
C THR A 30 0.37 -3.62 -4.02
N CYS A 31 -0.30 -2.99 -4.99
CA CYS A 31 -1.38 -2.03 -4.78
C CYS A 31 -2.69 -2.64 -5.28
N ILE A 32 -3.69 -2.72 -4.41
CA ILE A 32 -4.96 -3.42 -4.65
C ILE A 32 -6.11 -2.44 -4.42
N ASP A 33 -7.13 -2.47 -5.29
CA ASP A 33 -8.41 -1.84 -4.98
C ASP A 33 -9.16 -2.68 -3.92
N GLY A 34 -9.45 -2.07 -2.78
CA GLY A 34 -10.11 -2.71 -1.66
C GLY A 34 -11.56 -3.12 -1.91
N ILE A 35 -12.22 -2.56 -2.94
CA ILE A 35 -13.63 -2.88 -3.24
C ILE A 35 -13.72 -4.08 -4.18
N SER A 36 -13.02 -4.04 -5.32
CA SER A 36 -13.05 -5.11 -6.33
C SER A 36 -12.04 -6.23 -6.08
N GLY A 37 -10.99 -5.98 -5.31
CA GLY A 37 -9.84 -6.87 -5.21
C GLY A 37 -8.91 -6.85 -6.42
N PHE A 38 -9.09 -5.92 -7.36
CA PHE A 38 -8.19 -5.80 -8.51
C PHE A 38 -6.77 -5.41 -8.06
N VAL A 39 -5.79 -6.16 -8.54
CA VAL A 39 -4.38 -5.76 -8.47
C VAL A 39 -4.16 -4.64 -9.48
N LEU A 40 -4.02 -3.41 -8.97
CA LEU A 40 -3.82 -2.22 -9.78
C LEU A 40 -2.37 -2.09 -10.24
N TYR A 41 -1.42 -2.51 -9.39
CA TYR A 41 0.01 -2.47 -9.70
C TYR A 41 0.78 -3.44 -8.81
N SER A 42 1.81 -4.09 -9.37
CA SER A 42 2.78 -4.88 -8.61
C SER A 42 4.19 -4.65 -9.16
N GLN A 43 5.16 -4.54 -8.27
CA GLN A 43 6.56 -4.37 -8.63
C GLN A 43 7.48 -5.05 -7.62
N LYS A 44 8.50 -5.77 -8.13
CA LYS A 44 9.62 -6.22 -7.30
C LYS A 44 10.56 -5.06 -7.04
N LEU A 45 10.80 -4.76 -5.77
CA LEU A 45 11.72 -3.74 -5.29
C LEU A 45 12.94 -4.43 -4.67
N ILE A 46 14.12 -4.13 -5.21
CA ILE A 46 15.39 -4.69 -4.70
C ILE A 46 15.70 -4.11 -3.31
N SER A 47 15.25 -2.89 -3.04
CA SER A 47 15.25 -2.26 -1.72
C SER A 47 13.99 -1.41 -1.55
N GLU A 48 13.41 -1.32 -0.35
CA GLU A 48 12.33 -0.38 -0.02
C GLU A 48 12.87 1.05 0.16
N ASN A 49 13.80 1.48 -0.70
CA ASN A 49 14.25 2.86 -0.68
C ASN A 49 13.09 3.77 -1.10
N GLN A 50 13.13 5.00 -0.61
CA GLN A 50 12.02 5.93 -0.77
C GLN A 50 11.73 6.25 -2.25
N ASN A 51 12.78 6.40 -3.08
CA ASN A 51 12.62 6.75 -4.49
C ASN A 51 11.89 5.66 -5.29
N ASP A 52 12.20 4.39 -5.02
CA ASP A 52 11.56 3.25 -5.69
C ASP A 52 10.08 3.13 -5.33
N LEU A 53 9.75 3.37 -4.06
CA LEU A 53 8.37 3.41 -3.57
C LEU A 53 7.59 4.59 -4.20
N GLU A 54 8.19 5.78 -4.21
CA GLU A 54 7.60 6.97 -4.84
C GLU A 54 7.35 6.73 -6.33
N ALA A 55 8.30 6.12 -7.05
CA ALA A 55 8.14 5.78 -8.45
C ALA A 55 7.02 4.77 -8.69
N ALA A 56 6.87 3.76 -7.82
CA ALA A 56 5.77 2.80 -7.89
C ALA A 56 4.42 3.49 -7.68
N PHE A 57 4.29 4.30 -6.64
CA PHE A 57 3.07 5.03 -6.34
C PHE A 57 2.72 6.08 -7.39
N ALA A 58 3.72 6.76 -7.98
CA ALA A 58 3.52 7.70 -9.07
C ALA A 58 2.89 7.01 -10.29
N LYS A 59 3.29 5.76 -10.60
CA LYS A 59 2.66 4.97 -11.68
C LYS A 59 1.20 4.65 -11.38
N VAL A 60 0.88 4.27 -10.13
CA VAL A 60 -0.52 4.04 -9.73
C VAL A 60 -1.34 5.31 -9.90
N LYS A 61 -0.81 6.45 -9.43
CA LYS A 61 -1.46 7.77 -9.58
C LYS A 61 -1.67 8.15 -11.04
N GLN A 62 -0.67 7.92 -11.89
CA GLN A 62 -0.77 8.20 -13.32
C GLN A 62 -1.87 7.36 -14.00
N LEU A 63 -2.03 6.10 -13.59
CA LEU A 63 -2.98 5.18 -14.20
C LEU A 63 -4.41 5.34 -13.69
N PHE A 64 -4.57 5.59 -12.39
CA PHE A 64 -5.87 5.48 -11.69
C PHE A 64 -6.29 6.76 -10.96
N GLY A 65 -5.42 7.77 -10.87
CA GLY A 65 -5.68 9.01 -10.14
C GLY A 65 -5.41 8.89 -8.64
N ASP A 66 -6.03 9.77 -7.85
CA ASP A 66 -5.92 9.72 -6.39
C ASP A 66 -6.92 8.72 -5.81
N PRO A 67 -6.49 7.81 -4.90
CA PRO A 67 -7.41 6.97 -4.16
C PRO A 67 -8.17 7.78 -3.10
N LEU A 68 -9.32 7.25 -2.67
CA LEU A 68 -10.10 7.84 -1.57
C LEU A 68 -9.36 7.75 -0.24
N CYS A 69 -8.64 6.65 -0.03
CA CYS A 69 -7.70 6.48 1.08
C CYS A 69 -6.66 5.41 0.74
N CYS A 70 -5.57 5.42 1.49
CA CYS A 70 -4.54 4.39 1.43
C CYS A 70 -4.55 3.56 2.72
N VAL A 71 -4.72 2.25 2.59
CA VAL A 71 -4.63 1.30 3.69
C VAL A 71 -3.27 0.61 3.62
N HIS A 72 -2.44 0.75 4.65
CA HIS A 72 -1.09 0.16 4.67
C HIS A 72 -0.63 -0.15 6.09
N ASP A 73 0.51 -0.84 6.22
CA ASP A 73 1.14 -1.08 7.52
C ASP A 73 1.79 0.20 8.11
N MET A 74 2.45 0.10 9.26
CA MET A 74 3.12 1.27 9.87
C MET A 74 4.57 1.47 9.37
N GLY A 75 4.94 0.90 8.21
CA GLY A 75 6.27 1.02 7.63
C GLY A 75 6.62 2.47 7.26
N ARG A 76 7.74 2.98 7.78
CA ARG A 76 8.16 4.39 7.55
C ARG A 76 8.40 4.71 6.07
N GLY A 77 9.00 3.77 5.34
CA GLY A 77 9.29 3.94 3.90
C GLY A 77 8.02 4.15 3.09
N ILE A 78 7.03 3.26 3.25
CA ILE A 78 5.72 3.35 2.60
C ILE A 78 5.02 4.66 3.00
N ASN A 79 4.97 4.97 4.28
CA ASN A 79 4.32 6.19 4.77
C ASN A 79 4.91 7.47 4.14
N ASN A 80 6.25 7.60 4.13
CA ASN A 80 6.93 8.75 3.55
C ASN A 80 6.65 8.89 2.05
N ALA A 81 6.85 7.83 1.28
CA ALA A 81 6.63 7.84 -0.16
C ALA A 81 5.18 8.16 -0.51
N LEU A 82 4.23 7.60 0.24
CA LEU A 82 2.83 7.91 0.06
C LEU A 82 2.51 9.39 0.36
N ASN A 83 3.11 10.00 1.39
CA ASN A 83 2.91 11.42 1.71
C ASN A 83 3.41 12.36 0.61
N VAL A 84 4.47 11.96 -0.10
CA VAL A 84 4.98 12.71 -1.25
C VAL A 84 4.04 12.60 -2.45
N ILE A 85 3.56 11.41 -2.78
CA ILE A 85 2.79 11.18 -4.01
C ILE A 85 1.29 11.51 -3.87
N PHE A 86 0.72 11.26 -2.69
CA PHE A 86 -0.69 11.43 -2.40
C PHE A 86 -0.91 12.40 -1.23
N PRO A 87 -0.50 13.68 -1.35
CA PRO A 87 -0.70 14.66 -0.29
C PRO A 87 -2.19 14.88 -0.05
N GLY A 88 -2.62 14.85 1.21
CA GLY A 88 -4.01 15.05 1.62
C GLY A 88 -4.92 13.83 1.48
N VAL A 89 -4.44 12.71 0.92
CA VAL A 89 -5.19 11.45 0.90
C VAL A 89 -5.14 10.80 2.29
N ALA A 90 -6.30 10.35 2.78
CA ALA A 90 -6.42 9.74 4.10
C ALA A 90 -5.56 8.47 4.23
N ARG A 91 -4.93 8.30 5.40
CA ARG A 91 -4.16 7.11 5.80
C ARG A 91 -4.97 6.28 6.76
N VAL A 92 -5.07 4.99 6.49
CA VAL A 92 -5.72 4.03 7.37
C VAL A 92 -4.74 2.91 7.68
N ILE A 93 -4.57 2.60 8.96
CA ILE A 93 -3.70 1.50 9.37
C ILE A 93 -4.40 0.18 9.04
N CYS A 94 -3.68 -0.72 8.38
CA CYS A 94 -4.16 -2.08 8.15
C CYS A 94 -4.35 -2.81 9.49
N HIS A 95 -5.59 -3.12 9.86
CA HIS A 95 -5.91 -3.80 11.10
C HIS A 95 -5.26 -5.19 11.23
N PHE A 96 -5.04 -5.89 10.11
CA PHE A 96 -4.36 -7.18 10.13
C PHE A 96 -2.91 -7.03 10.61
N HIS A 97 -2.15 -6.10 10.02
CA HIS A 97 -0.77 -5.84 10.43
C HIS A 97 -0.69 -5.29 11.85
N LEU A 98 -1.62 -4.41 12.24
CA LEU A 98 -1.73 -3.91 13.61
C LEU A 98 -1.89 -5.06 14.62
N LEU A 99 -2.88 -5.93 14.42
CA LEU A 99 -3.13 -7.06 15.32
C LEU A 99 -1.98 -8.05 15.35
N ARG A 100 -1.35 -8.31 14.19
CA ARG A 100 -0.16 -9.16 14.07
C ARG A 100 1.00 -8.60 14.90
N ASP A 101 1.27 -7.31 14.81
CA ASP A 101 2.39 -6.67 15.50
C ASP A 101 2.14 -6.57 17.00
N ILE A 102 0.92 -6.20 17.43
CA ILE A 102 0.51 -6.29 18.84
C ILE A 102 0.70 -7.72 19.38
N GLY A 103 0.31 -8.74 18.59
CA GLY A 103 0.49 -10.13 18.97
C GLY A 103 1.96 -10.54 19.16
N LYS A 104 2.88 -9.99 18.36
CA LYS A 104 4.33 -10.20 18.55
C LYS A 104 4.83 -9.52 19.82
N ASP A 105 4.41 -8.27 20.06
CA ASP A 105 4.83 -7.49 21.23
C ASP A 105 4.40 -8.18 22.53
N LEU A 106 3.16 -8.65 22.61
CA LEU A 106 2.63 -9.38 23.77
C LEU A 106 3.34 -10.72 24.02
N ARG A 107 3.84 -11.38 22.97
CA ARG A 107 4.59 -12.63 23.10
C ARG A 107 6.01 -12.41 23.62
N LEU A 108 6.62 -11.27 23.29
CA LEU A 108 7.99 -10.93 23.70
C LEU A 108 8.06 -10.37 25.13
N SER A 109 6.96 -9.81 25.66
CA SER A 109 6.87 -9.31 27.04
C SER A 109 6.56 -10.38 28.09
N SER A 110 6.38 -11.64 27.68
CA SER A 110 6.06 -12.78 28.55
C SER A 110 7.29 -13.62 28.95
N ASN A 111 8.51 -13.08 28.78
CA ASN A 111 9.78 -13.67 29.26
C ASN A 111 10.45 -12.75 30.28
#